data_AF-A0A073KFG6-F1
#
_entry.id   AF-A0A073KFG6-F1
#
_cell.length_a   1.000
_cell.length_b   1.000
_cell.length_c   1.000
_cell.angle_alpha   90.00
_cell.angle_beta   90.00
_cell.angle_gamma   90.00
#
_symmetry.space_group_name_H-M   'P 1'
#
loop_
_entity.id
_entity.type
_entity.pdbx_description
1 polymer ?
#
loop_
_entity_poly.entity_id
_entity_poly.type
_entity_poly.pdbx_seq_one_letter_code
_entity_poly.pdbx_strand_id
1 'polypeptide(L)'
;MKDLTIIEWLEEKRLTDREIDFLLTLIPGLSTLWVDKSKRSNVFTMLKNQFTDFPVSEDIDYLQFNNLNLILQENLQGKISTDDLLQQLSQQRICKPISDFILASVHEQ
;
A
#
# COMPACT_ATOMS: atom_id res chain seq x y z
N MET A 1 18.63 -9.82 12.36
CA MET A 1 17.18 -9.50 12.27
C MET A 1 16.45 -10.81 12.06
N LYS A 2 15.28 -11.00 12.67
CA LYS A 2 14.47 -12.21 12.40
C LYS A 2 13.92 -12.12 10.98
N ASP A 3 14.00 -13.21 10.22
CA ASP A 3 13.29 -13.34 8.93
C ASP A 3 11.80 -13.54 9.23
N LEU A 4 11.08 -12.43 9.44
CA LEU A 4 9.64 -12.43 9.60
C LEU A 4 8.97 -12.41 8.22
N THR A 5 7.90 -13.17 8.05
CA THR A 5 6.98 -12.98 6.92
C THR A 5 6.34 -11.59 6.99
N ILE A 6 5.78 -11.11 5.88
CA ILE A 6 5.14 -9.78 5.83
C ILE A 6 4.03 -9.66 6.87
N ILE A 7 3.27 -10.73 7.12
CA ILE A 7 2.18 -10.75 8.09
C ILE A 7 2.73 -10.57 9.50
N GLU A 8 3.70 -11.42 9.89
CA GLU A 8 4.32 -11.35 11.22
C GLU A 8 4.99 -9.98 11.46
N TRP A 9 5.62 -9.42 10.42
CA TRP A 9 6.22 -8.09 10.50
C TRP A 9 5.17 -6.99 10.69
N LEU A 10 4.02 -7.06 9.98
CA LEU A 10 2.92 -6.10 10.14
C LEU A 10 2.25 -6.22 11.53
N GLU A 11 2.11 -7.43 12.05
CA GLU A 11 1.62 -7.69 13.41
C GLU A 11 2.55 -7.06 14.48
N GLU A 12 3.87 -7.13 14.30
CA GLU A 12 4.84 -6.46 15.19
C GLU A 12 4.68 -4.92 15.17
N LYS A 13 4.14 -4.33 14.10
CA LYS A 13 3.83 -2.89 14.01
C LYS A 13 2.55 -2.48 14.74
N ARG A 14 1.89 -3.42 15.44
CA ARG A 14 0.62 -3.18 16.16
C ARG A 14 -0.50 -2.69 15.24
N LEU A 15 -0.47 -3.13 13.98
CA LEU A 15 -1.60 -3.00 13.08
C LEU A 15 -2.69 -4.01 13.50
N THR A 16 -3.93 -3.59 13.40
CA THR A 16 -5.08 -4.48 13.52
C THR A 16 -5.19 -5.36 12.28
N ASP A 17 -5.83 -6.53 12.40
CA ASP A 17 -6.10 -7.42 11.27
C ASP A 17 -6.74 -6.66 10.10
N ARG A 18 -7.61 -5.70 10.42
CA ARG A 18 -8.31 -4.86 9.45
C ARG A 18 -7.40 -3.91 8.69
N GLU A 19 -6.42 -3.31 9.37
CA GLU A 19 -5.39 -2.46 8.75
C GLU A 19 -4.43 -3.30 7.88
N ILE A 20 -4.10 -4.52 8.33
CA ILE A 20 -3.29 -5.48 7.57
C ILE A 20 -4.01 -5.88 6.28
N ASP A 21 -5.28 -6.27 6.36
CA ASP A 21 -6.11 -6.61 5.20
C ASP A 21 -6.20 -5.44 4.20
N PHE A 22 -6.34 -4.22 4.71
CA PHE A 22 -6.36 -3.01 3.88
C PHE A 22 -5.06 -2.86 3.09
N LEU A 23 -3.89 -2.97 3.74
CA LEU A 23 -2.59 -2.88 3.07
C LEU A 23 -2.41 -3.98 2.03
N LEU A 24 -2.75 -5.21 2.39
CA LEU A 24 -2.62 -6.38 1.52
C LEU A 24 -3.62 -6.39 0.37
N THR A 25 -4.65 -5.55 0.41
CA THR A 25 -5.58 -5.36 -0.71
C THR A 25 -5.21 -4.13 -1.55
N LEU A 26 -4.82 -3.03 -0.90
CA LEU A 26 -4.45 -1.78 -1.55
C LEU A 26 -3.25 -1.98 -2.48
N ILE A 27 -2.15 -2.55 -1.99
CA ILE A 27 -0.91 -2.65 -2.77
C ILE A 27 -1.08 -3.51 -4.03
N PRO A 28 -1.69 -4.72 -3.98
CA PRO A 28 -2.03 -5.45 -5.21
C PRO A 28 -3.03 -4.72 -6.11
N GLY A 29 -3.97 -3.97 -5.52
CA GLY A 29 -4.85 -3.06 -6.25
C GLY A 29 -4.06 -2.04 -7.08
N LEU A 30 -3.07 -1.37 -6.47
CA LEU A 30 -2.17 -0.45 -7.17
C LEU A 30 -1.33 -1.15 -8.24
N SER A 31 -0.86 -2.37 -7.98
CA SER A 31 -0.17 -3.18 -8.99
C SER A 31 -1.06 -3.43 -10.22
N THR A 32 -2.36 -3.69 -10.01
CA THR A 32 -3.33 -3.84 -11.09
C THR A 32 -3.48 -2.55 -11.89
N LEU A 33 -3.56 -1.40 -11.21
CA LEU A 33 -3.70 -0.08 -11.86
C LEU A 33 -2.45 0.35 -12.64
N TRP A 34 -1.28 -0.07 -12.16
CA TRP A 34 -0.01 0.16 -12.86
C TRP A 34 0.03 -0.58 -14.20
N VAL A 35 -0.52 -1.80 -14.25
CA VAL A 35 -0.61 -2.60 -15.48
C VAL A 35 -1.76 -2.14 -16.39
N ASP A 36 -2.94 -1.89 -15.82
CA ASP A 36 -4.14 -1.53 -16.58
C ASP A 36 -4.96 -0.45 -15.85
N LYS A 37 -4.79 0.80 -16.31
CA LYS A 37 -5.51 1.96 -15.78
C LYS A 37 -7.02 1.90 -16.01
N SER A 38 -7.52 1.08 -16.94
CA SER A 38 -8.97 0.94 -17.16
C SER A 38 -9.69 0.28 -15.97
N LYS A 39 -8.94 -0.41 -15.09
CA LYS A 39 -9.46 -1.06 -13.88
C LYS A 39 -9.67 -0.09 -12.71
N ARG A 40 -9.33 1.19 -12.87
CA ARG A 40 -9.36 2.21 -11.81
C ARG A 40 -10.66 2.20 -11.01
N SER A 41 -11.78 2.41 -11.70
CA SER A 41 -13.09 2.48 -11.05
C SER A 41 -13.41 1.19 -10.30
N ASN A 42 -13.16 0.02 -10.89
CA ASN A 42 -13.42 -1.26 -10.23
C ASN A 42 -12.58 -1.45 -8.96
N VAL A 43 -11.28 -1.12 -9.00
CA VAL A 43 -10.39 -1.22 -7.83
C VAL A 43 -10.86 -0.28 -6.72
N PHE A 44 -11.17 0.98 -7.03
CA PHE A 44 -11.60 1.93 -6.01
C PHE A 44 -13.01 1.64 -5.48
N THR A 45 -13.94 1.16 -6.31
CA THR A 45 -15.24 0.68 -5.84
C THR A 45 -15.07 -0.49 -4.89
N MET A 46 -14.23 -1.47 -5.23
CA MET A 46 -13.93 -2.60 -4.34
C MET A 46 -13.34 -2.13 -3.01
N LEU A 47 -12.32 -1.26 -3.03
CA LEU A 47 -11.70 -0.73 -1.82
C LEU A 47 -12.70 0.04 -0.95
N LYS A 48 -13.49 0.94 -1.54
CA LYS A 48 -14.52 1.71 -0.81
C LYS A 48 -15.58 0.81 -0.16
N ASN A 49 -15.99 -0.25 -0.86
CA ASN A 49 -16.99 -1.19 -0.33
C ASN A 49 -16.43 -2.10 0.75
N GLN A 50 -15.18 -2.55 0.60
CA GLN A 50 -14.55 -3.47 1.54
C GLN A 50 -13.95 -2.77 2.75
N PHE A 51 -13.56 -1.51 2.63
CA PHE A 51 -12.78 -0.76 3.62
C PHE A 51 -13.39 0.64 3.84
N THR A 52 -14.63 0.68 4.32
CA THR A 52 -15.37 1.93 4.58
C THR A 52 -14.66 2.87 5.56
N ASP A 53 -13.85 2.30 6.45
CA ASP A 53 -13.12 3.03 7.49
C ASP A 53 -11.77 3.57 7.01
N PHE A 54 -11.33 3.18 5.81
CA PHE A 54 -10.09 3.62 5.17
C PHE A 54 -10.40 4.37 3.87
N PRO A 55 -10.75 5.66 3.94
CA PRO A 55 -11.10 6.44 2.76
C PRO A 55 -9.99 6.40 1.71
N VAL A 56 -10.37 6.17 0.46
CA VAL A 56 -9.52 6.26 -0.73
C VAL A 56 -10.29 6.96 -1.85
N SER A 57 -9.61 7.80 -2.62
CA SER A 57 -10.20 8.56 -3.73
C SER A 57 -9.71 8.04 -5.07
N GLU A 58 -10.64 7.87 -6.00
CA GLU A 58 -10.30 7.48 -7.38
C GLU A 58 -9.52 8.58 -8.11
N ASP A 59 -9.72 9.84 -7.72
CA ASP A 59 -9.10 11.01 -8.37
C ASP A 59 -7.62 11.20 -8.01
N ILE A 60 -7.12 10.47 -7.01
CA ILE A 60 -5.73 10.57 -6.55
C ILE A 60 -4.88 9.48 -7.21
N ASP A 61 -3.69 9.86 -7.69
CA ASP A 61 -2.71 8.90 -8.20
C ASP A 61 -1.83 8.36 -7.08
N TYR A 62 -2.23 7.24 -6.47
CA TYR A 62 -1.47 6.56 -5.43
C TYR A 62 -0.26 5.76 -5.95
N LEU A 63 0.02 5.78 -7.27
CA LEU A 63 1.30 5.31 -7.79
C LEU A 63 2.44 6.31 -7.47
N GLN A 64 2.10 7.54 -7.06
CA GLN A 64 3.04 8.52 -6.55
C GLN A 64 3.29 8.29 -5.05
N PHE A 65 4.56 8.23 -4.65
CA PHE A 65 4.91 7.97 -3.25
C PHE A 65 4.26 8.95 -2.27
N ASN A 66 4.28 10.26 -2.54
CA ASN A 66 3.72 11.26 -1.61
C ASN A 66 2.22 11.05 -1.37
N ASN A 67 1.47 10.71 -2.42
CA ASN A 67 0.03 10.45 -2.32
C ASN A 67 -0.24 9.17 -1.54
N LEU A 68 0.51 8.10 -1.82
CA LEU A 68 0.42 6.85 -1.06
C LEU A 68 0.80 7.06 0.41
N ASN A 69 1.87 7.82 0.65
CA ASN A 69 2.34 8.08 2.00
C ASN A 69 1.30 8.85 2.80
N LEU A 70 0.73 9.92 2.23
CA LEU A 70 -0.32 10.68 2.89
C LEU A 70 -1.50 9.80 3.29
N ILE A 71 -2.02 8.98 2.37
CA ILE A 71 -3.19 8.15 2.69
C ILE A 71 -2.88 7.03 3.69
N LEU A 72 -1.68 6.46 3.67
CA LEU A 72 -1.26 5.47 4.67
C LEU A 72 -1.04 6.11 6.04
N GLN A 73 -0.49 7.32 6.12
CA GLN A 73 -0.36 8.03 7.38
C GLN A 73 -1.72 8.36 8.00
N GLU A 74 -2.68 8.80 7.18
CA GLU A 74 -4.05 9.10 7.62
C GLU A 74 -4.78 7.84 8.09
N ASN A 75 -4.78 6.78 7.28
CA ASN A 75 -5.54 5.56 7.55
C ASN A 75 -4.93 4.69 8.65
N LEU A 76 -3.60 4.71 8.81
CA LEU A 76 -2.88 3.87 9.77
C LEU A 76 -2.31 4.64 10.96
N GLN A 77 -2.67 5.92 11.09
CA GLN A 77 -2.25 6.79 12.19
C GLN A 77 -0.72 6.83 12.39
N GLY A 78 0.03 6.72 11.28
CA GLY A 78 1.49 6.70 11.29
C GLY A 78 2.15 5.51 12.01
N LYS A 79 1.42 4.40 12.24
CA LYS A 79 1.98 3.17 12.84
C LYS A 79 3.09 2.54 12.00
N ILE A 80 3.12 2.84 10.71
CA ILE A 80 4.06 2.30 9.75
C ILE A 80 4.56 3.40 8.80
N SER A 81 5.84 3.33 8.45
CA SER A 81 6.43 4.14 7.37
C SER A 81 6.09 3.51 6.02
N THR A 82 5.68 4.33 5.07
CA THR A 82 5.42 3.87 3.69
C THR A 82 6.69 3.34 3.03
N ASP A 83 7.84 3.97 3.31
CA ASP A 83 9.14 3.51 2.84
C ASP A 83 9.47 2.11 3.41
N ASP A 84 9.36 1.94 4.73
CA ASP A 84 9.59 0.64 5.40
C ASP A 84 8.68 -0.44 4.82
N LEU A 85 7.39 -0.14 4.61
CA LEU A 85 6.42 -1.07 4.05
C LEU A 85 6.83 -1.54 2.65
N LEU A 86 7.12 -0.59 1.75
CA LEU A 86 7.47 -0.90 0.36
C LEU A 86 8.80 -1.64 0.28
N GLN A 87 9.79 -1.27 1.12
CA GLN A 87 11.06 -1.98 1.21
C GLN A 87 10.86 -3.42 1.70
N GLN A 88 10.07 -3.62 2.76
CA GLN A 88 9.78 -4.95 3.30
C GLN A 88 9.09 -5.83 2.25
N LEU A 89 8.09 -5.30 1.55
CA LEU A 89 7.41 -5.98 0.45
C LEU A 89 8.38 -6.36 -0.68
N SER A 90 9.25 -5.42 -1.10
CA SER A 90 10.25 -5.65 -2.13
C SER A 90 11.27 -6.73 -1.74
N GLN A 91 11.80 -6.66 -0.52
CA GLN A 91 12.75 -7.64 0.02
C GLN A 91 12.17 -9.05 0.07
N GLN A 92 10.89 -9.17 0.44
CA GLN A 92 10.17 -10.44 0.45
C GLN A 92 9.62 -10.87 -0.92
N ARG A 93 9.90 -10.10 -1.97
CA ARG A 93 9.44 -10.32 -3.35
C ARG A 93 7.92 -10.29 -3.52
N ILE A 94 7.20 -9.66 -2.60
CA ILE A 94 5.74 -9.47 -2.65
C ILE A 94 5.45 -8.13 -3.32
N CYS A 95 4.70 -8.14 -4.43
CA CYS A 95 4.43 -6.94 -5.22
C CYS A 95 5.71 -6.14 -5.60
N LYS A 96 6.86 -6.81 -5.67
CA LYS A 96 8.18 -6.18 -5.84
C LYS A 96 8.24 -5.14 -6.97
N PRO A 97 7.75 -5.40 -8.20
CA PRO A 97 7.87 -4.44 -9.28
C PRO A 97 7.20 -3.10 -8.98
N ILE A 98 6.01 -3.13 -8.37
CA ILE A 98 5.30 -1.90 -8.03
C ILE A 98 5.91 -1.22 -6.81
N SER A 99 6.37 -1.98 -5.81
CA SER A 99 7.04 -1.42 -4.65
C SER A 99 8.32 -0.69 -5.04
N ASP A 100 9.14 -1.30 -5.89
CA ASP A 100 10.37 -0.67 -6.42
C ASP A 100 10.06 0.57 -7.26
N PHE A 101 9.02 0.48 -8.10
CA PHE A 101 8.59 1.61 -8.93
C PHE A 101 8.18 2.82 -8.07
N ILE A 102 7.36 2.59 -7.04
CA ILE A 102 6.92 3.66 -6.14
C ILE A 102 8.10 4.19 -5.32
N LEU A 103 8.99 3.33 -4.82
CA LEU A 103 10.20 3.74 -4.09
C LEU A 103 11.14 4.60 -4.95
N ALA A 104 11.31 4.26 -6.22
CA ALA A 104 12.16 5.04 -7.14
C ALA A 104 11.64 6.48 -7.34
N SER A 105 10.32 6.68 -7.25
CA SER A 105 9.71 8.02 -7.39
C SER A 105 10.09 9.00 -6.28
N VAL A 106 10.65 8.52 -5.16
CA VAL A 106 11.15 9.34 -4.04
C VAL A 106 12.43 10.09 -4.41
N HIS A 107 13.23 9.57 -5.34
CA HIS A 107 14.55 10.10 -5.69
C HIS A 107 14.56 10.99 -6.93
N GLU A 108 13.41 11.20 -7.57
CA GLU A 108 13.27 12.02 -8.78
C GLU A 108 12.69 13.44 -8.51
N GLN A 109 12.59 13.85 -7.24
CA GLN A 109 12.11 15.18 -6.82
C GLN A 109 13.21 16.08 -6.26
#